data_AF-A0A8K0V552-F1
#
_entry.id   AF-A0A8K0V552-F1
#
_cell.length_a   1.000
_cell.length_b   1.000
_cell.length_c   1.000
_cell.angle_alpha   90.00
_cell.angle_beta   90.00
_cell.angle_gamma   90.00
#
_symmetry.space_group_name_H-M   'P 1'
#
loop_
_entity.id
_entity.type
_entity.pdbx_description
1 polymer ?
#
loop_
_entity_poly.entity_id
_entity_poly.type
_entity_poly.pdbx_seq_one_letter_code
_entity_poly.pdbx_strand_id
1 'polypeptide(L)' 'MPHIDIKYFPRDLSEAQKQSLVDDLCDVIKKHLHSADSALSVALNEVAPERWQTDVYDPLIRPSLETLAKKPGYTL' A
#
# COMPACT_ATOMS: atom_id res chain seq x y z
N MET A 1 -5.56 -8.89 -13.02
CA MET A 1 -4.20 -8.92 -12.46
C MET A 1 -4.10 -7.80 -11.44
N PRO A 2 -4.32 -8.10 -10.15
CA PRO A 2 -4.23 -7.09 -9.09
C PRO A 2 -2.79 -6.63 -8.83
N HIS A 3 -2.64 -5.34 -8.55
CA HIS A 3 -1.40 -4.75 -8.06
C HIS A 3 -1.67 -4.02 -6.74
N ILE A 4 -0.78 -4.22 -5.76
CA ILE A 4 -0.81 -3.53 -4.47
C ILE A 4 0.45 -2.68 -4.35
N ASP A 5 0.30 -1.38 -4.14
CA ASP A 5 1.40 -0.46 -3.87
C ASP A 5 1.21 0.15 -2.48
N ILE A 6 2.09 -0.22 -1.56
CA ILE A 6 2.05 0.28 -0.17
C ILE A 6 3.14 1.32 0.01
N LYS A 7 2.71 2.55 0.29
CA LYS A 7 3.58 3.62 0.79
C LYS A 7 3.43 3.75 2.29
N TYR A 8 4.54 3.80 3.01
CA TYR A 8 4.53 3.90 4.47
C TYR A 8 5.79 4.58 4.98
N PHE A 9 5.76 5.13 6.20
CA PHE A 9 6.97 5.70 6.82
C PHE A 9 8.01 4.62 7.12
N PRO A 10 9.32 4.94 6.99
CA PRO A 10 10.40 4.03 7.34
C PRO A 10 10.20 3.42 8.72
N ARG A 11 10.49 2.13 8.79
CA ARG A 11 10.40 1.31 10.00
C ARG A 11 11.37 0.16 9.84
N ASP A 12 11.97 -0.28 10.93
CA ASP A 12 12.99 -1.32 10.92
C ASP A 12 12.39 -2.73 10.75
N LEU A 13 11.72 -2.97 9.61
CA LEU A 13 11.22 -4.29 9.24
C LEU A 13 12.36 -5.12 8.65
N SER A 14 12.59 -6.29 9.22
CA SER A 14 13.40 -7.34 8.60
C SER A 14 12.76 -7.83 7.31
N GLU A 15 13.56 -8.43 6.42
CA GLU A 15 13.07 -9.02 5.17
C GLU A 15 12.01 -10.10 5.41
N ALA A 16 12.14 -10.88 6.49
CA ALA A 16 11.13 -11.87 6.88
C ALA A 16 9.78 -11.22 7.25
N GLN A 17 9.80 -10.08 7.95
CA GLN A 17 8.57 -9.35 8.27
C GLN A 17 7.95 -8.71 7.03
N LYS A 18 8.76 -8.21 6.09
CA LYS A 18 8.29 -7.70 4.80
C LYS A 18 7.62 -8.82 3.99
N GLN A 19 8.23 -10.01 3.93
CA GLN A 19 7.67 -11.15 3.23
C GLN A 19 6.37 -11.63 3.86
N SER A 20 6.30 -11.74 5.19
CA SER A 20 5.07 -12.11 5.89
C SER A 20 3.91 -11.13 5.61
N LEU A 21 4.21 -9.82 5.56
CA LEU A 21 3.21 -8.82 5.18
C LEU A 21 2.72 -9.02 3.74
N VAL A 22 3.63 -9.28 2.79
CA VAL A 22 3.29 -9.53 1.39
C VAL A 22 2.41 -10.78 1.25
N ASP A 23 2.76 -11.86 1.93
CA ASP A 23 2.02 -13.12 1.88
C ASP A 23 0.58 -12.93 2.41
N ASP A 24 0.43 -12.27 3.56
CA ASP A 24 -0.88 -11.96 4.16
C ASP A 24 -1.76 -11.12 3.22
N LEU A 25 -1.18 -10.12 2.55
CA LEU A 25 -1.90 -9.28 1.58
C LEU A 25 -2.32 -10.07 0.34
N CYS A 26 -1.42 -10.90 -0.20
CA CYS A 26 -1.71 -11.77 -1.33
C CYS A 26 -2.86 -12.72 -1.00
N ASP A 27 -2.87 -13.32 0.19
CA ASP A 27 -3.94 -14.23 0.61
C ASP A 27 -5.31 -13.54 0.71
N VAL A 28 -5.36 -12.31 1.24
CA VAL A 28 -6.59 -11.50 1.25
C VAL A 28 -7.08 -11.22 -0.17
N ILE A 29 -6.19 -10.83 -1.08
CA ILE A 29 -6.58 -10.54 -2.46
C ILE A 29 -7.00 -11.80 -3.21
N LYS A 30 -6.30 -12.93 -3.06
CA LYS A 30 -6.71 -14.23 -3.64
C LYS A 30 -8.11 -14.61 -3.17
N LYS A 31 -8.38 -14.46 -1.87
CA LYS A 31 -9.68 -14.76 -1.27
C LYS A 31 -10.82 -13.92 -1.84
N HIS A 32 -10.63 -12.61 -1.97
CA HIS A 32 -11.72 -11.69 -2.31
C HIS A 32 -11.87 -11.40 -3.81
N LEU A 33 -10.77 -11.46 -4.57
CA LEU A 33 -10.77 -11.20 -6.03
C LEU A 33 -10.62 -12.48 -6.84
N HIS A 34 -10.60 -13.66 -6.21
CA HIS A 34 -10.44 -14.98 -6.84
C HIS A 34 -9.28 -15.02 -7.85
N SER A 35 -8.21 -14.28 -7.55
CA SER A 35 -7.05 -14.13 -8.42
C SER A 35 -6.07 -15.27 -8.20
N ALA A 36 -5.37 -15.68 -9.26
CA ALA A 36 -4.22 -16.59 -9.15
C ALA A 36 -3.01 -15.86 -8.55
N ASP A 37 -2.17 -16.60 -7.82
CA ASP A 37 -0.95 -16.07 -7.20
C ASP A 37 0.01 -15.46 -8.24
N SER A 38 0.17 -16.12 -9.38
CA SER A 38 0.97 -15.66 -10.52
C SER A 38 0.48 -14.36 -11.18
N ALA A 39 -0.72 -13.90 -10.85
CA ALA A 39 -1.31 -12.67 -11.36
C ALA A 39 -1.21 -11.49 -10.37
N LEU A 40 -0.57 -11.69 -9.22
CA LEU A 40 -0.40 -10.69 -8.16
C LEU A 40 0.99 -10.08 -8.18
N SER A 41 1.04 -8.80 -7.83
CA SER A 41 2.30 -8.08 -7.60
C SER A 41 2.13 -7.10 -6.45
N VAL A 42 3.16 -6.97 -5.62
CA VAL A 42 3.17 -6.09 -4.45
C VAL A 42 4.44 -5.25 -4.44
N ALA A 43 4.30 -3.94 -4.27
CA ALA A 43 5.41 -3.02 -4.04
C ALA A 43 5.34 -2.46 -2.61
N LEU A 44 6.48 -2.47 -1.92
CA LEU A 44 6.65 -1.86 -0.60
C LEU A 44 7.59 -0.66 -0.72
N ASN A 45 7.08 0.54 -0.43
CA ASN A 45 7.77 1.80 -0.64
C ASN A 45 7.85 2.60 0.66
N GLU A 46 9.06 2.75 1.18
CA GLU A 46 9.31 3.62 2.34
C GLU A 46 9.42 5.08 1.90
N VAL A 47 8.64 5.95 2.56
CA VAL A 47 8.58 7.38 2.27
C VAL A 47 8.84 8.15 3.56
N ALA A 48 9.92 8.92 3.60
CA ALA A 48 10.25 9.76 4.74
C ALA A 48 9.08 10.70 5.11
N PRO A 49 8.81 10.95 6.40
CA PRO A 49 7.68 11.78 6.82
C PRO A 49 7.64 13.16 6.18
N GLU A 50 8.81 13.79 5.99
CA GLU A 50 8.95 15.13 5.42
C GLU A 50 8.58 15.17 3.93
N ARG A 51 8.64 14.02 3.24
CA ARG A 51 8.25 13.89 1.84
C ARG A 51 6.83 13.36 1.66
N TRP A 52 6.12 13.03 2.73
CA TRP A 52 4.80 12.42 2.62
C TRP A 52 3.79 13.31 1.91
N GLN A 53 3.83 14.62 2.19
CA GLN A 53 2.94 15.57 1.55
C GLN A 53 3.18 15.59 0.03
N THR A 54 4.44 15.75 -0.39
CA THR A 54 4.81 15.90 -1.80
C THR A 54 4.71 14.61 -2.60
N ASP A 55 5.07 13.48 -2.00
CA ASP A 55 5.24 12.21 -2.72
C ASP A 55 3.97 11.33 -2.64
N VAL A 56 3.10 11.55 -1.65
CA VAL A 56 1.93 10.69 -1.39
C VAL A 56 0.63 11.48 -1.27
N TYR A 57 0.56 12.44 -0.36
CA TYR A 57 -0.71 13.09 -0.05
C TYR A 57 -1.22 13.91 -1.23
N ASP A 58 -0.42 14.86 -1.72
CA ASP A 58 -0.82 15.75 -2.81
C ASP A 58 -1.05 15.02 -4.15
N PRO A 59 -0.19 14.08 -4.59
CA PRO A 59 -0.38 13.42 -5.88
C PRO A 59 -1.39 12.27 -5.86
N LEU A 60 -1.59 11.58 -4.73
CA LEU A 60 -2.37 10.33 -4.69
C LEU A 60 -3.65 10.44 -3.86
N ILE A 61 -3.53 10.98 -2.63
CA ILE A 61 -4.64 10.99 -1.66
C ILE A 61 -5.59 12.15 -1.93
N ARG A 62 -5.08 13.39 -1.92
CA ARG A 62 -5.83 14.64 -2.08
C ARG A 62 -6.77 14.62 -3.31
N PRO A 63 -6.32 14.29 -4.54
CA PRO A 63 -7.19 14.27 -5.72
C PRO A 63 -8.23 13.16 -5.70
N SER A 64 -8.02 12.11 -4.90
CA SER A 64 -8.87 10.91 -4.88
C SER A 64 -9.77 10.84 -3.63
N LEU A 65 -9.76 11.85 -2.76
CA LEU A 65 -10.42 11.81 -1.44
C LEU A 65 -11.89 11.35 -1.47
N GLU A 66 -12.62 11.67 -2.54
CA GLU A 66 -14.02 11.28 -2.69
C GLU A 66 -14.21 9.81 -3.10
N THR A 67 -13.28 9.24 -3.86
CA THR A 67 -13.35 7.89 -4.42
C THR A 67 -12.55 6.86 -3.64
N LEU A 68 -11.74 7.28 -2.66
CA LEU A 68 -11.04 6.37 -1.76
C LEU A 68 -12.02 5.46 -1.01
N ALA A 69 -11.88 4.14 -1.20
CA ALA A 69 -12.63 3.14 -0.46
C ALA A 69 -12.41 3.24 1.06
N LYS A 70 -11.25 3.79 1.49
CA LYS A 70 -10.95 4.15 2.87
C LYS A 70 -10.26 5.52 2.91
N LYS A 71 -10.93 6.52 3.49
CA LYS A 71 -10.38 7.88 3.67
C LYS A 71 -9.38 7.95 4.83
N PRO A 72 -8.34 8.79 4.76
CA PRO A 72 -7.46 9.04 5.91
C PRO A 72 -8.21 9.75 7.04
N GLY A 73 -7.80 9.49 8.28
CA GLY A 73 -8.28 10.24 9.46
C GLY A 73 -7.52 11.55 9.72
N TYR A 74 -6.68 11.97 8.77
CA TYR A 74 -5.82 13.15 8.84
C TYR A 74 -5.93 13.98 7.56
N THR A 75 -5.54 15.25 7.65
CA THR A 75 -5.43 16.19 6.53
C THR A 75 -4.09 16.90 6.58
N LEU A 76 -3.50 17.19 5.42
CA LEU A 76 -2.21 17.86 5.26
C LEU A 76 -2.29 19.05 4.30
#